data_AF-A0A2A4CIL7-F1
#
_entry.id   AF-A0A2A4CIL7-F1
#
_cell.length_a   1.000
_cell.length_b   1.000
_cell.length_c   1.000
_cell.angle_alpha   90.00
_cell.angle_beta   90.00
_cell.angle_gamma   90.00
#
_symmetry.space_group_name_H-M   'P 1'
#
loop_
_entity.id
_entity.type
_entity.pdbx_description
1 polymer ?
#
loop_
_entity_poly.entity_id
_entity_poly.type
_entity_poly.pdbx_seq_one_letter_code
_entity_poly.pdbx_strand_id
1 'polypeptide(L)'
;MIAGRRSAGRRNAGRRIGAALRALLPGSWRPAAGPLSAEAAPGAWFAYAEGVARRLQAAFDGEDAAACRLRAHVGRWADRLADTGDDVPVLPVRAWLDRRGHVTRIDSAPASDPAVDAALRDALVGHAVGAPPPRGMTQPIVMRVALSSAR
;
A
#
# COMPACT_ATOMS: atom_id res chain seq x y z
N MET A 1 -13.21 18.50 55.87
CA MET A 1 -12.85 18.49 54.43
C MET A 1 -14.11 18.07 53.67
N ILE A 2 -14.93 18.94 53.08
CA ILE A 2 -14.67 19.84 51.92
C ILE A 2 -14.02 19.05 50.78
N ALA A 3 -14.52 19.00 49.56
CA ALA A 3 -15.79 19.31 48.89
C ALA A 3 -15.60 18.72 47.48
N GLY A 4 -16.65 18.21 46.83
CA GLY A 4 -17.25 18.88 45.67
C GLY A 4 -16.51 18.56 44.36
N ARG A 5 -17.12 18.40 43.18
CA ARG A 5 -18.40 18.82 42.62
C ARG A 5 -18.67 17.85 41.45
N ARG A 6 -19.82 17.18 41.40
CA ARG A 6 -20.94 17.46 40.47
C ARG A 6 -20.57 18.24 39.20
N SER A 7 -20.91 17.70 38.03
CA SER A 7 -21.63 18.45 36.99
C SER A 7 -22.18 17.50 35.93
N ALA A 8 -23.50 17.34 35.97
CA ALA A 8 -24.32 16.90 34.85
C ALA A 8 -24.57 18.10 33.92
N GLY A 9 -24.63 17.85 32.61
CA GLY A 9 -24.99 18.84 31.60
C GLY A 9 -25.82 18.21 30.49
N ARG A 10 -27.13 18.14 30.70
CA ARG A 10 -28.17 17.81 29.69
C ARG A 10 -28.56 19.08 28.95
N ARG A 11 -28.50 19.15 27.62
CA ARG A 11 -29.26 20.01 26.65
C ARG A 11 -28.86 19.59 25.22
N ASN A 12 -29.64 19.62 24.13
CA ASN A 12 -31.05 19.65 23.80
C ASN A 12 -31.11 19.47 22.25
N ALA A 13 -32.28 19.09 21.75
CA ALA A 13 -32.61 18.90 20.35
C ALA A 13 -32.28 20.09 19.42
N GLY A 14 -32.08 19.80 18.12
CA GLY A 14 -31.95 20.85 17.11
C GLY A 14 -31.85 20.35 15.66
N ARG A 15 -33.01 20.06 15.06
CA ARG A 15 -33.40 20.34 13.65
C ARG A 15 -32.57 19.79 12.48
N ARG A 16 -33.30 19.06 11.63
CA ARG A 16 -33.08 18.86 10.18
C ARG A 16 -32.89 20.22 9.49
N ILE A 17 -31.84 20.35 8.67
CA ILE A 17 -31.84 21.19 7.47
C ILE A 17 -31.05 20.41 6.40
N GLY A 18 -31.77 19.96 5.38
CA GLY A 18 -31.13 19.55 4.13
C GLY A 18 -30.69 20.78 3.35
N ALA A 19 -29.59 20.68 2.62
CA ALA A 19 -29.32 21.48 1.44
C ALA A 19 -28.20 20.79 0.65
N ALA A 20 -28.54 20.33 -0.55
CA ALA A 20 -27.56 20.00 -1.57
C ALA A 20 -26.81 21.27 -1.96
N LEU A 21 -25.48 21.20 -2.08
CA LEU A 21 -24.72 22.17 -2.86
C LEU A 21 -23.75 21.41 -3.77
N ARG A 22 -24.17 21.25 -5.02
CA ARG A 22 -23.32 20.83 -6.12
C ARG A 22 -22.52 22.07 -6.55
N ALA A 23 -21.26 22.16 -6.11
CA ALA A 23 -20.33 23.17 -6.63
C ALA A 23 -19.37 22.50 -7.62
N LEU A 24 -19.61 22.73 -8.91
CA LEU A 24 -18.61 22.62 -9.96
C LEU A 24 -17.66 23.82 -9.80
N LEU A 25 -16.42 23.56 -9.37
CA LEU A 25 -15.33 24.53 -9.44
C LEU A 25 -14.08 23.83 -9.97
N PRO A 26 -13.53 24.28 -11.11
CA PRO A 26 -12.18 23.95 -11.51
C PRO A 26 -11.21 24.84 -10.73
N GLY A 27 -10.16 24.27 -10.16
CA GLY A 27 -9.00 25.05 -9.75
C GLY A 27 -8.54 24.89 -8.31
N SER A 28 -7.25 24.59 -8.19
CA SER A 28 -6.40 24.65 -7.01
C SER A 28 -6.64 23.59 -5.93
N TRP A 29 -6.11 22.40 -6.17
CA TRP A 29 -5.76 21.49 -5.09
C TRP A 29 -4.58 22.07 -4.29
N ARG A 30 -4.88 22.91 -3.29
CA ARG A 30 -3.96 23.13 -2.16
C ARG A 30 -4.38 22.15 -1.06
N PRO A 31 -3.60 21.11 -0.74
CA PRO A 31 -3.90 20.33 0.45
C PRO A 31 -3.55 21.19 1.66
N ALA A 32 -4.57 21.67 2.37
CA ALA A 32 -4.40 22.21 3.70
C ALA A 32 -3.88 21.08 4.60
N ALA A 33 -2.67 21.25 5.15
CA ALA A 33 -2.11 20.33 6.14
C ALA A 33 -2.81 20.58 7.49
N GLY A 34 -3.99 19.99 7.67
CA GLY A 34 -4.67 19.88 8.97
C GLY A 34 -4.19 18.67 9.78
N PRO A 35 -4.40 18.65 11.11
CA PRO A 35 -4.16 17.46 11.93
C PRO A 35 -5.03 16.31 11.42
N LEU A 36 -4.45 15.14 11.19
CA LEU A 36 -5.19 13.96 10.72
C LEU A 36 -6.03 13.39 11.86
N SER A 37 -7.35 13.30 11.65
CA SER A 37 -8.22 12.48 12.50
C SER A 37 -7.86 11.01 12.32
N ALA A 38 -7.69 10.29 13.43
CA ALA A 38 -7.37 8.87 13.43
C ALA A 38 -8.38 8.03 12.63
N GLU A 39 -9.64 8.46 12.49
CA GLU A 39 -10.65 7.80 11.66
C GLU A 39 -10.35 7.76 10.15
N ALA A 40 -9.62 8.74 9.60
CA ALA A 40 -9.33 8.77 8.16
C ALA A 40 -8.09 7.93 7.77
N ALA A 41 -7.25 7.59 8.75
CA ALA A 41 -5.97 6.93 8.54
C ALA A 41 -6.10 5.48 8.04
N PRO A 42 -6.96 4.59 8.56
CA PRO A 42 -7.01 3.21 8.10
C PRO A 42 -7.48 3.06 6.64
N GLY A 43 -8.52 3.80 6.25
CA GLY A 43 -9.05 3.74 4.88
C GLY A 43 -8.10 4.34 3.84
N ALA A 44 -7.49 5.50 4.15
CA ALA A 44 -6.53 6.14 3.26
C ALA A 44 -5.24 5.31 3.09
N TRP A 45 -4.79 4.63 4.16
CA TRP A 45 -3.62 3.76 4.09
C TRP A 45 -3.88 2.51 3.26
N PHE A 46 -5.06 1.90 3.39
CA PHE A 46 -5.42 0.73 2.58
C PHE A 46 -5.53 1.09 1.09
N ALA A 47 -6.25 2.16 0.77
CA ALA A 47 -6.37 2.66 -0.61
C ALA A 47 -5.00 3.01 -1.21
N TYR A 48 -4.09 3.58 -0.40
CA TYR A 48 -2.72 3.81 -0.81
C TYR A 48 -1.97 2.50 -1.08
N ALA A 49 -2.03 1.53 -0.16
CA ALA A 49 -1.38 0.24 -0.32
C ALA A 49 -1.86 -0.52 -1.56
N GLU A 50 -3.16 -0.52 -1.86
CA GLU A 50 -3.71 -1.07 -3.10
C GLU A 50 -3.20 -0.33 -4.34
N GLY A 51 -3.10 1.00 -4.27
CA GLY A 51 -2.53 1.82 -5.33
C GLY A 51 -1.05 1.52 -5.60
N VAL A 52 -0.28 1.22 -4.56
CA VAL A 52 1.12 0.77 -4.65
C VAL A 52 1.20 -0.62 -5.24
N ALA A 53 0.40 -1.57 -4.73
CA ALA A 53 0.38 -2.95 -5.22
C ALA A 53 0.07 -3.02 -6.73
N ARG A 54 -0.92 -2.26 -7.21
CA ARG A 54 -1.23 -2.19 -8.65
C ARG A 54 -0.09 -1.65 -9.50
N ARG A 55 0.66 -0.66 -9.01
CA ARG A 55 1.79 -0.08 -9.74
C ARG A 55 2.99 -1.01 -9.77
N LEU A 56 3.29 -1.66 -8.66
CA LEU A 56 4.36 -2.65 -8.61
C LEU A 56 4.01 -3.89 -9.44
N GLN A 57 2.73 -4.30 -9.46
CA GLN A 57 2.26 -5.34 -10.37
C GLN A 57 2.45 -4.92 -11.83
N ALA A 58 2.10 -3.69 -12.21
CA ALA A 58 2.34 -3.19 -13.57
C ALA A 58 3.83 -3.14 -13.93
N ALA A 59 4.71 -2.81 -12.97
CA ALA A 59 6.15 -2.88 -13.16
C ALA A 59 6.64 -4.33 -13.33
N PHE A 60 6.06 -5.27 -12.58
CA PHE A 60 6.34 -6.70 -12.68
C PHE A 60 5.94 -7.28 -14.04
N ASP A 61 4.79 -6.83 -14.55
CA ASP A 61 4.24 -7.21 -15.86
C ASP A 61 4.90 -6.45 -17.03
N GLY A 62 5.81 -5.52 -16.74
CA GLY A 62 6.55 -4.76 -17.74
C GLY A 62 7.42 -5.62 -18.66
N GLU A 63 7.74 -5.10 -19.84
CA GLU A 63 8.52 -5.80 -20.87
C GLU A 63 10.01 -5.52 -20.82
N ASP A 64 10.47 -4.65 -19.91
CA ASP A 64 11.89 -4.38 -19.77
C ASP A 64 12.68 -5.61 -19.28
N ALA A 65 14.00 -5.57 -19.47
CA ALA A 65 14.85 -6.71 -19.17
C ALA A 65 14.86 -7.09 -17.68
N ALA A 66 14.67 -6.13 -16.76
CA ALA A 66 14.64 -6.41 -15.33
C ALA A 66 13.33 -7.10 -14.95
N ALA A 67 12.19 -6.62 -15.46
CA ALA A 67 10.88 -7.25 -15.29
C ALA A 67 10.85 -8.67 -15.89
N CYS A 68 11.43 -8.88 -17.08
CA CYS A 68 11.55 -10.20 -17.68
C CYS A 68 12.39 -11.16 -16.82
N ARG A 69 13.55 -10.70 -16.32
CA ARG A 69 14.40 -11.50 -15.42
C ARG A 69 13.65 -11.88 -14.16
N LEU A 70 12.98 -10.92 -13.52
CA LEU A 70 12.20 -11.13 -12.32
C LEU A 70 11.11 -12.19 -12.53
N ARG A 71 10.30 -12.06 -13.59
CA ARG A 71 9.28 -13.05 -13.94
C ARG A 71 9.88 -14.44 -14.15
N ALA A 72 11.04 -14.55 -14.80
CA ALA A 72 11.72 -15.83 -14.99
C ALA A 72 12.24 -16.45 -13.67
N HIS A 73 12.80 -15.64 -12.76
CA HIS A 73 13.23 -16.13 -11.45
C HIS A 73 12.06 -16.59 -10.58
N VAL A 74 10.97 -15.83 -10.61
CA VAL A 74 9.77 -16.14 -9.84
C VAL A 74 9.04 -17.36 -10.41
N GLY A 75 9.00 -17.53 -11.73
CA GLY A 75 8.51 -18.76 -12.38
C GLY A 75 9.30 -20.00 -11.93
N ARG A 76 10.64 -19.97 -12.03
CA ARG A 76 11.49 -21.08 -11.54
C ARG A 76 11.36 -21.36 -10.06
N TRP A 77 11.07 -20.34 -9.25
CA TRP A 77 10.78 -20.52 -7.83
C TRP A 77 9.43 -21.21 -7.62
N ALA A 78 8.40 -20.78 -8.34
CA ALA A 78 7.07 -21.39 -8.31
C ALA A 78 7.08 -22.85 -8.76
N ASP A 79 7.78 -23.18 -9.84
CA ASP A 79 7.90 -24.55 -10.35
C ASP A 79 8.50 -25.48 -9.28
N ARG A 80 9.56 -25.03 -8.60
CA ARG A 80 10.19 -25.80 -7.51
C ARG A 80 9.28 -26.00 -6.30
N LEU A 81 8.37 -25.07 -6.02
CA LEU A 81 7.36 -25.20 -4.96
C LEU A 81 6.19 -26.09 -5.37
N ALA A 82 5.81 -26.08 -6.64
CA ALA A 82 4.79 -26.99 -7.16
C ALA A 82 5.29 -28.45 -7.10
N ASP A 83 6.58 -28.68 -7.37
CA ASP A 83 7.22 -29.99 -7.23
C ASP A 83 7.21 -30.53 -5.78
N THR A 84 7.09 -29.65 -4.77
CA THR A 84 6.96 -30.06 -3.36
C THR A 84 5.52 -30.34 -2.93
N GLY A 85 4.54 -30.17 -3.83
CA GLY A 85 3.13 -30.48 -3.59
C GLY A 85 2.35 -29.42 -2.80
N ASP A 86 2.90 -28.20 -2.69
CA ASP A 86 2.23 -27.08 -2.02
C ASP A 86 1.19 -26.38 -2.93
N ASP A 87 0.21 -25.73 -2.28
CA ASP A 87 -0.77 -24.85 -2.93
C ASP A 87 -0.10 -23.72 -3.76
N VAL A 88 -0.88 -23.08 -4.64
CA VAL A 88 -0.43 -21.98 -5.54
C VAL A 88 0.56 -21.04 -4.82
N PRO A 89 1.81 -20.94 -5.29
CA PRO A 89 2.84 -20.22 -4.54
C PRO A 89 2.52 -18.73 -4.49
N VAL A 90 2.45 -18.20 -3.26
CA VAL A 90 2.23 -16.77 -3.01
C VAL A 90 3.51 -16.15 -2.49
N LEU A 91 4.08 -15.21 -3.24
CA LEU A 91 5.30 -14.50 -2.85
C LEU A 91 4.94 -13.26 -2.02
N PRO A 92 5.23 -13.25 -0.70
CA PRO A 92 5.09 -12.05 0.11
C PRO A 92 6.20 -11.06 -0.22
N VAL A 93 5.83 -9.85 -0.61
CA VAL A 93 6.75 -8.75 -0.92
C VAL A 93 6.55 -7.62 0.09
N ARG A 94 7.66 -7.09 0.60
CA ARG A 94 7.70 -5.96 1.54
C ARG A 94 8.38 -4.79 0.85
N ALA A 95 7.68 -3.66 0.76
CA ALA A 95 8.16 -2.46 0.11
C ALA A 95 8.30 -1.30 1.10
N TRP A 96 9.44 -0.61 1.02
CA TRP A 96 9.66 0.67 1.70
C TRP A 96 9.72 1.78 0.67
N LEU A 97 9.08 2.90 1.00
CA LEU A 97 8.93 4.06 0.14
C LEU A 97 9.51 5.29 0.81
N ASP A 98 10.21 6.12 0.04
CA ASP A 98 10.64 7.43 0.51
C ASP A 98 9.46 8.42 0.59
N ARG A 99 9.74 9.64 1.05
CA ARG A 99 8.74 10.72 1.16
C ARG A 99 8.27 11.28 -0.19
N ARG A 100 8.81 10.80 -1.30
CA ARG A 100 8.41 11.15 -2.67
C ARG A 100 7.65 10.01 -3.35
N GLY A 101 7.52 8.85 -2.71
CA GLY A 101 6.88 7.68 -3.30
C GLY A 101 7.81 6.87 -4.21
N HIS A 102 9.12 6.91 -3.99
CA HIS A 102 10.05 5.98 -4.66
C HIS A 102 10.31 4.78 -3.77
N VAL A 103 10.36 3.60 -4.38
CA VAL A 103 10.78 2.38 -3.71
C VAL A 103 12.25 2.49 -3.33
N THR A 104 12.55 2.38 -2.04
CA THR A 104 13.91 2.43 -1.50
C THR A 104 14.44 1.06 -1.10
N ARG A 105 13.53 0.13 -0.80
CA ARG A 105 13.87 -1.24 -0.44
C ARG A 105 12.71 -2.16 -0.81
N ILE A 106 13.08 -3.34 -1.29
CA ILE A 106 12.18 -4.47 -1.48
C ILE A 106 12.86 -5.69 -0.87
N ASP A 107 12.09 -6.43 -0.08
CA ASP A 107 12.46 -7.75 0.41
C ASP A 107 11.28 -8.70 0.12
N SER A 108 11.55 -9.95 -0.27
CA SER A 108 10.58 -11.03 -0.07
C SER A 108 10.82 -11.72 1.29
N ALA A 109 9.74 -12.22 1.91
CA ALA A 109 9.82 -12.78 3.26
C ALA A 109 10.81 -13.97 3.34
N PRO A 110 11.29 -14.38 4.53
CA PRO A 110 12.47 -15.24 4.73
C PRO A 110 12.50 -16.63 4.06
N ALA A 111 11.44 -17.01 3.34
CA ALA A 111 11.34 -18.23 2.55
C ALA A 111 11.57 -18.00 1.03
N SER A 112 11.96 -16.80 0.61
CA SER A 112 12.29 -16.50 -0.78
C SER A 112 13.68 -16.98 -1.17
N ASP A 113 13.79 -17.41 -2.42
CA ASP A 113 15.08 -17.67 -3.05
C ASP A 113 15.89 -16.37 -3.17
N PRO A 114 17.18 -16.34 -2.78
CA PRO A 114 18.03 -15.15 -2.89
C PRO A 114 18.08 -14.54 -4.31
N ALA A 115 17.93 -15.36 -5.35
CA ALA A 115 17.88 -14.89 -6.73
C ALA A 115 16.57 -14.15 -7.04
N VAL A 116 15.46 -14.54 -6.41
CA VAL A 116 14.18 -13.81 -6.47
C VAL A 116 14.33 -12.47 -5.76
N ASP A 117 14.92 -12.43 -4.56
CA ASP A 117 15.18 -11.18 -3.83
C ASP A 117 16.09 -10.22 -4.61
N ALA A 118 17.13 -10.74 -5.26
CA ALA A 118 18.01 -9.94 -6.11
C ALA A 118 17.27 -9.35 -7.31
N ALA A 119 16.48 -10.17 -8.02
CA ALA A 119 15.72 -9.72 -9.17
C ALA A 119 14.61 -8.72 -8.80
N LEU A 120 13.98 -8.89 -7.63
CA LEU A 120 12.99 -7.94 -7.09
C LEU A 120 13.63 -6.58 -6.85
N ARG A 121 14.81 -6.55 -6.23
CA ARG A 121 15.53 -5.30 -5.97
C ARG A 121 15.96 -4.61 -7.27
N ASP A 122 16.48 -5.37 -8.22
CA ASP A 122 16.90 -4.87 -9.54
C ASP A 122 15.73 -4.23 -10.31
N ALA A 123 14.56 -4.88 -10.31
CA ALA A 123 13.40 -4.41 -11.08
C ALA A 123 12.65 -3.24 -10.40
N LEU A 124 12.60 -3.19 -9.07
CA LEU A 124 11.65 -2.33 -8.37
C LEU A 124 12.29 -1.21 -7.53
N VAL A 125 13.55 -1.33 -7.08
CA VAL A 125 14.19 -0.24 -6.33
C VAL A 125 14.42 0.96 -7.25
N GLY A 126 14.06 2.15 -6.78
CA GLY A 126 14.06 3.39 -7.56
C GLY A 126 12.76 3.62 -8.35
N HIS A 127 11.88 2.63 -8.46
CA HIS A 127 10.60 2.79 -9.15
C HIS A 127 9.69 3.78 -8.42
N ALA A 128 9.06 4.68 -9.16
CA ALA A 128 8.12 5.65 -8.61
C ALA A 128 6.71 5.08 -8.56
N VAL A 129 6.12 4.98 -7.37
CA VAL A 129 4.72 4.53 -7.19
C VAL A 129 3.71 5.68 -7.18
N GLY A 130 4.15 6.88 -7.60
CA GLY A 130 3.32 8.07 -7.71
C GLY A 130 3.30 8.89 -6.43
N ALA A 131 2.14 8.96 -5.77
CA ALA A 131 1.98 9.81 -4.58
C ALA A 131 2.85 9.32 -3.41
N PRO A 132 3.31 10.24 -2.54
CA PRO A 132 4.05 9.85 -1.34
C PRO A 132 3.16 9.12 -0.34
N PRO A 133 3.73 8.31 0.58
CA PRO A 133 2.97 7.65 1.62
C PRO A 133 2.16 8.65 2.45
N PRO A 134 0.90 8.34 2.81
CA PRO A 134 0.13 9.12 3.75
C PRO A 134 0.91 9.35 5.04
N ARG A 135 0.77 10.54 5.64
CA ARG A 135 1.45 10.85 6.90
C ARG A 135 1.07 9.84 7.98
N GLY A 136 2.06 9.36 8.71
CA GLY A 136 1.89 8.39 9.79
C GLY A 136 1.71 6.94 9.32
N MET A 137 1.69 6.66 8.00
CA MET A 137 1.56 5.28 7.51
C MET A 137 2.79 4.46 7.90
N THR A 138 2.56 3.36 8.61
CA THR A 138 3.59 2.39 8.99
C THR A 138 4.11 1.64 7.76
N GLN A 139 5.42 1.46 7.71
CA GLN A 139 6.11 0.69 6.68
C GLN A 139 6.80 -0.53 7.31
N PRO A 140 7.07 -1.62 6.55
CA PRO A 140 6.85 -1.80 5.11
C PRO A 140 5.38 -1.96 4.72
N ILE A 141 5.09 -1.65 3.46
CA ILE A 141 3.85 -2.11 2.80
C ILE A 141 4.06 -3.57 2.44
N VAL A 142 3.21 -4.45 2.98
CA VAL A 142 3.26 -5.89 2.70
C VAL A 142 2.19 -6.22 1.66
N MET A 143 2.61 -6.83 0.57
CA MET A 143 1.73 -7.30 -0.51
C MET A 143 2.00 -8.77 -0.81
N ARG A 144 1.01 -9.42 -1.42
CA ARG A 144 1.09 -10.81 -1.85
C ARG A 144 1.00 -10.83 -3.36
N VAL A 145 2.05 -11.34 -4.01
CA VAL A 145 2.04 -11.57 -5.45
C VAL A 145 1.64 -13.03 -5.64
N ALA A 146 0.43 -13.23 -6.18
CA ALA A 146 -0.03 -14.54 -6.59
C ALA A 146 0.36 -14.74 -8.05
N LEU A 147 1.03 -15.85 -8.35
CA LEU A 147 1.38 -16.18 -9.72
C LEU A 147 0.18 -16.86 -10.36
N SER A 148 -0.57 -16.07 -11.12
CA SER A 148 -1.53 -16.60 -12.08
C SER A 148 -0.73 -17.34 -13.14
N SER A 149 -0.76 -18.68 -13.13
CA SER A 149 -0.28 -19.46 -14.27
C SER A 149 -1.15 -19.12 -15.47
N ALA A 150 -0.69 -18.21 -16.34
CA ALA A 150 -1.14 -18.23 -17.72
C ALA A 150 -0.60 -19.53 -18.31
N ARG A 151 -1.43 -20.57 -18.27
CA ARG A 151 -1.17 -21.87 -18.87
C ARG A 151 -1.32 -21.77 -20.38
#